data_AF-A0A0F9LDK4-F1
#
_entry.id   AF-A0A0F9LDK4-F1
#
_cell.length_a   1.000
_cell.length_b   1.000
_cell.length_c   1.000
_cell.angle_alpha   90.00
_cell.angle_beta   90.00
_cell.angle_gamma   90.00
#
_symmetry.space_group_name_H-M   'P 1'
#
loop_
_entity.id
_entity.type
_entity.pdbx_description
1 polymer ?
#
loop_
_entity_poly.entity_id
_entity_poly.type
_entity_poly.pdbx_seq_one_letter_code
_entity_poly.pdbx_strand_id
1 'polypeptide(L)'
;MVMTNLGAHPDAVDMAKTKRRHIRSNVRDRLLARALNEPVDIDCTAGGTITLTLDQMWASGHLRLIGTPGGAFTLELADGNRDFSIENTTGQTATIETATGATSPPVLLDGETFEVVEHGTDITVVGTNGVQAGAMMADGSVSPTALINLADNTVARPKFKDISQVVTSPSSSSGALTLDMENGNVFDVTLTEDVTTLNLDNPPDKGDTLLLEDGSGGVLLEDGSGILLKETDQFGTIILVARQNGTGGWEFTWPVNVLWEQDTGGSPAQTLSANAVDIYAIMTLIAGVEWYGIVLGLNMK
;
A
#
# COMPACT_ATOMS: atom_id res chain seq x y z
N MET A 1 -0.01 50.78 81.93
CA MET A 1 -0.69 49.62 81.32
C MET A 1 0.27 49.06 80.29
N VAL A 2 1.02 48.01 80.66
CA VAL A 2 2.06 47.42 79.81
C VAL A 2 1.35 46.46 78.84
N MET A 3 1.33 46.79 77.55
CA MET A 3 0.86 45.86 76.52
C MET A 3 1.95 44.81 76.28
N THR A 4 1.73 43.62 76.83
CA THR A 4 2.53 42.43 76.55
C THR A 4 2.30 42.02 75.10
N ASN A 5 3.40 41.93 74.35
CA ASN A 5 3.47 41.48 72.97
C ASN A 5 2.85 40.06 72.87
N LEU A 6 1.65 39.95 72.27
CA LEU A 6 1.05 38.66 71.92
C LEU A 6 1.90 38.01 70.84
N GLY A 7 2.82 37.14 71.24
CA GLY A 7 3.53 36.25 70.34
C GLY A 7 2.54 35.45 69.51
N ALA A 8 2.78 35.39 68.20
CA ALA A 8 1.93 34.66 67.26
C ALA A 8 1.68 33.23 67.75
N HIS A 9 0.41 32.84 67.85
CA HIS A 9 0.00 31.49 68.24
C HIS A 9 0.67 30.46 67.33
N PRO A 10 1.30 29.39 67.85
CA PRO A 10 2.02 28.39 67.04
C PRO A 10 1.18 27.84 65.88
N ASP A 11 -0.12 27.61 66.14
CA ASP A 11 -1.08 27.12 65.14
C ASP A 11 -1.33 28.10 63.98
N ALA A 12 -1.22 29.41 64.21
CA ALA A 12 -1.37 30.41 63.15
C ALA A 12 -0.15 30.41 62.20
N VAL A 13 1.04 30.15 62.75
CA VAL A 13 2.28 30.02 61.96
C VAL A 13 2.26 28.73 61.14
N ASP A 14 1.76 27.63 61.70
CA ASP A 14 1.69 26.35 61.00
C ASP A 14 0.59 26.33 59.93
N MET A 15 -0.57 26.94 60.22
CA MET A 15 -1.64 27.14 59.24
C MET A 15 -1.20 28.05 58.07
N ALA A 16 -0.39 29.08 58.33
CA ALA A 16 0.18 29.92 57.29
C ALA A 16 1.19 29.17 56.39
N LYS A 17 2.01 28.28 56.97
CA LYS A 17 2.94 27.41 56.22
C LYS A 17 2.18 26.40 55.35
N THR A 18 1.10 25.83 55.86
CA THR A 18 0.25 24.87 55.15
C THR A 18 -0.50 25.53 54.00
N LYS A 19 -1.11 26.71 54.21
CA LYS A 19 -1.73 27.50 53.11
C LYS A 19 -0.72 27.86 52.01
N ARG A 20 0.50 28.31 52.37
CA ARG A 20 1.55 28.62 51.40
C ARG A 20 2.07 27.39 50.63
N ARG A 21 2.03 26.20 51.22
CA ARG A 21 2.33 24.94 50.51
C ARG A 21 1.22 24.59 49.51
N HIS A 22 -0.04 24.68 49.93
CA HIS A 22 -1.18 24.35 49.08
C HIS A 22 -1.32 25.29 47.87
N ILE A 23 -1.11 26.60 48.08
CA ILE A 23 -1.11 27.59 46.99
C ILE A 23 -0.01 27.28 45.96
N ARG A 24 1.19 26.89 46.41
CA ARG A 24 2.29 26.53 45.51
C ARG A 24 2.05 25.23 44.76
N SER A 25 1.38 24.24 45.38
CA SER A 25 0.96 23.02 44.69
C SER A 25 -0.04 23.32 43.59
N ASN A 26 -1.10 24.05 43.91
CA ASN A 26 -2.17 24.35 42.96
C ASN A 26 -1.69 25.15 41.75
N VAL A 27 -0.68 26.01 41.92
CA VAL A 27 -0.05 26.73 40.81
C VAL A 27 0.78 25.77 39.94
N ARG A 28 1.52 24.83 40.53
CA ARG A 28 2.29 23.82 39.78
C ARG A 28 1.39 22.88 39.00
N ASP A 29 0.31 22.41 39.60
CA ASP A 29 -0.63 21.49 38.95
C ASP A 29 -1.33 22.17 37.77
N ARG A 30 -1.66 23.46 37.90
CA ARG A 30 -2.16 24.29 36.80
C ARG A 30 -1.13 24.47 35.69
N LEU A 31 0.14 24.72 36.04
CA LEU A 31 1.21 24.86 35.05
C LEU A 31 1.47 23.54 34.32
N LEU A 32 1.40 22.41 35.01
CA LEU A 32 1.55 21.10 34.41
C LEU A 32 0.38 20.78 33.47
N ALA A 33 -0.86 20.99 33.93
CA ALA A 33 -2.04 20.80 33.08
C ALA A 33 -2.02 21.71 31.85
N ARG A 34 -1.48 22.93 31.99
CA ARG A 34 -1.25 23.87 30.90
C ARG A 34 -0.21 23.36 29.91
N ALA A 35 0.95 22.95 30.40
CA ALA A 35 2.05 22.42 29.57
C ALA A 35 1.69 21.11 28.86
N LEU A 36 0.72 20.35 29.38
CA LEU A 36 0.26 19.12 28.76
C LEU A 36 -0.82 19.35 27.68
N ASN A 37 -1.72 20.32 27.87
CA ASN A 37 -2.94 20.42 27.06
C ASN A 37 -3.08 21.73 26.25
N GLU A 38 -2.37 22.80 26.60
CA GLU A 38 -2.46 24.06 25.86
C GLU A 38 -1.53 23.99 24.64
N PRO A 39 -2.05 24.20 23.40
CA PRO A 39 -1.21 24.23 22.21
C PRO A 39 -0.18 25.35 22.31
N VAL A 40 1.03 25.07 21.82
CA VAL A 40 1.98 26.11 21.45
C VAL A 40 1.86 26.33 19.95
N ASP A 41 1.44 27.55 19.59
CA ASP A 41 1.32 27.95 18.20
C ASP A 41 2.70 28.19 17.57
N ILE A 42 2.94 27.55 16.44
CA ILE A 42 4.13 27.70 15.59
C ILE A 42 3.70 28.43 14.32
N ASP A 43 4.23 29.63 14.10
CA ASP A 43 3.94 30.42 12.90
C ASP A 43 4.73 29.88 11.70
N CYS A 44 4.00 29.29 10.76
CA CYS A 44 4.52 28.72 9.52
C CYS A 44 4.31 29.65 8.31
N THR A 45 3.92 30.91 8.51
CA THR A 45 3.58 31.84 7.40
C THR A 45 4.73 32.01 6.40
N ALA A 46 5.99 31.88 6.83
CA ALA A 46 7.15 31.96 5.95
C ALA A 46 7.22 30.80 4.92
N GLY A 47 6.63 29.63 5.23
CA GLY A 47 6.79 28.40 4.45
C GLY A 47 8.24 27.90 4.41
N GLY A 48 8.58 27.08 3.41
CA GLY A 48 9.94 26.54 3.27
C GLY A 48 10.28 25.55 4.39
N THR A 49 11.39 25.75 5.09
CA THR A 49 11.76 24.95 6.27
C THR A 49 11.57 25.77 7.54
N ILE A 50 10.76 25.27 8.47
CA ILE A 50 10.51 25.86 9.78
C ILE A 50 11.21 24.98 10.82
N THR A 51 12.33 25.46 11.35
CA THR A 51 13.09 24.75 12.39
C THR A 51 12.55 25.08 13.77
N LEU A 52 12.20 24.03 14.53
CA LEU A 52 11.83 24.12 15.92
C LEU A 52 13.06 23.95 16.80
N THR A 53 13.21 24.83 17.79
CA THR A 53 14.21 24.65 18.83
C THR A 53 13.74 23.59 19.83
N LEU A 54 14.71 22.99 20.53
CA LEU A 54 14.43 22.08 21.63
C LEU A 54 13.49 22.74 22.65
N ASP A 55 13.73 24.00 23.02
CA ASP A 55 12.88 24.75 23.94
C ASP A 55 11.43 24.89 23.46
N GLN A 56 11.21 25.12 22.16
CA GLN A 56 9.86 25.18 21.58
C GLN A 56 9.16 23.82 21.66
N MET A 57 9.89 22.73 21.41
CA MET A 57 9.35 21.39 21.59
C MET A 57 9.00 21.17 23.06
N TRP A 58 9.89 21.44 24.02
CA TRP A 58 9.61 21.23 25.45
C TRP A 58 8.54 22.14 26.05
N ALA A 59 8.15 23.22 25.37
CA ALA A 59 7.16 24.17 25.87
C ALA A 59 5.77 23.54 26.07
N SER A 60 5.38 22.57 25.23
CA SER A 60 4.10 21.87 25.36
C SER A 60 4.14 20.45 24.78
N GLY A 61 3.28 19.56 25.30
CA GLY A 61 3.00 18.24 24.70
C GLY A 61 2.18 18.33 23.40
N HIS A 62 1.73 19.53 23.02
CA HIS A 62 0.91 19.78 21.84
C HIS A 62 1.40 21.03 21.10
N LEU A 63 1.76 20.86 19.83
CA LEU A 63 2.18 21.91 18.92
C LEU A 63 1.09 22.13 17.87
N ARG A 64 0.76 23.39 17.59
CA ARG A 64 -0.19 23.74 16.53
C ARG A 64 0.51 24.59 15.47
N LEU A 65 0.52 24.09 14.24
CA LEU A 65 1.04 24.82 13.09
C LEU A 65 -0.04 25.78 12.61
N ILE A 66 0.26 27.07 12.63
CA ILE A 66 -0.62 28.16 12.20
C ILE A 66 0.03 28.99 11.09
N GLY A 67 -0.73 29.91 10.51
CA GLY A 67 -0.25 30.80 9.44
C GLY A 67 -0.78 30.40 8.08
N THR A 68 -0.30 31.08 7.03
CA THR A 68 -0.74 30.88 5.64
C THR A 68 0.47 30.76 4.69
N PRO A 69 1.23 29.65 4.75
CA PRO A 69 2.34 29.42 3.84
C PRO A 69 1.86 29.39 2.37
N GLY A 70 2.71 29.87 1.46
CA GLY A 70 2.40 29.92 0.03
C GLY A 70 2.31 28.56 -0.68
N GLY A 71 2.64 27.47 0.01
CA GLY A 71 2.64 26.09 -0.48
C GLY A 71 3.03 25.10 0.62
N ALA A 72 3.33 23.87 0.24
CA ALA A 72 3.85 22.86 1.16
C ALA A 72 5.18 23.30 1.81
N PHE A 73 5.43 22.85 3.03
CA PHE A 73 6.60 23.23 3.82
C PHE A 73 7.12 22.05 4.66
N THR A 74 8.32 22.18 5.19
CA THR A 74 8.97 21.22 6.09
C THR A 74 8.99 21.79 7.51
N LEU A 75 8.55 21.01 8.49
CA LEU A 75 8.77 21.26 9.90
C LEU A 75 9.96 20.42 10.36
N GLU A 76 11.05 21.07 10.74
CA GLU A 76 12.26 20.41 11.21
C GLU A 76 12.29 20.42 12.74
N LEU A 77 12.32 19.24 13.34
CA LEU A 77 12.36 19.01 14.77
C LEU A 77 13.82 18.95 15.25
N ALA A 78 14.13 19.63 16.35
CA ALA A 78 15.41 19.44 17.02
C ALA A 78 15.49 18.05 17.66
N ASP A 79 16.65 17.41 17.56
CA ASP A 79 16.92 16.10 18.16
C ASP A 79 16.75 16.17 19.69
N GLY A 80 15.72 15.49 20.22
CA GLY A 80 15.29 15.69 21.62
C GLY A 80 14.81 14.43 22.35
N ASN A 81 14.56 13.35 21.62
CA ASN A 81 13.93 12.10 22.05
C ASN A 81 12.63 12.34 22.84
N ARG A 82 11.56 12.76 22.15
CA ARG A 82 10.33 13.22 22.80
C ARG A 82 9.04 12.78 22.11
N ASP A 83 8.03 12.57 22.94
CA ASP A 83 6.65 12.26 22.53
C ASP A 83 5.81 13.54 22.60
N PHE A 84 5.09 13.86 21.52
CA PHE A 84 4.18 15.00 21.48
C PHE A 84 3.20 14.89 20.32
N SER A 85 2.20 15.76 20.33
CA SER A 85 1.23 15.88 19.24
C SER A 85 1.48 17.13 18.40
N ILE A 86 1.24 17.02 17.09
CA ILE A 86 1.36 18.11 16.13
C ILE A 86 0.04 18.21 15.36
N GLU A 87 -0.61 19.36 15.46
CA GLU A 87 -1.82 19.72 14.70
C GLU A 87 -1.45 20.69 13.57
N ASN A 88 -1.94 20.46 12.35
CA ASN A 88 -1.75 21.37 11.24
C ASN A 88 -3.04 22.10 10.88
N THR A 89 -3.01 23.44 10.94
CA THR A 89 -4.15 24.32 10.60
C THR A 89 -3.80 25.37 9.56
N THR A 90 -2.75 25.13 8.78
CA THR A 90 -2.13 26.13 7.89
C THR A 90 -2.79 26.25 6.51
N GLY A 91 -3.69 25.34 6.16
CA GLY A 91 -4.23 25.21 4.80
C GLY A 91 -3.28 24.54 3.80
N GLN A 92 -2.10 24.06 4.25
CA GLN A 92 -1.07 23.44 3.40
C GLN A 92 -0.54 22.14 4.04
N THR A 93 0.16 21.35 3.24
CA THR A 93 0.84 20.12 3.69
C THR A 93 2.15 20.44 4.39
N ALA A 94 2.40 19.77 5.53
CA ALA A 94 3.66 19.84 6.28
C ALA A 94 4.40 18.49 6.22
N THR A 95 5.65 18.48 5.80
CA THR A 95 6.55 17.31 5.92
C THR A 95 7.32 17.44 7.23
N ILE A 96 7.30 16.42 8.09
CA ILE A 96 7.97 16.47 9.39
C ILE A 96 9.31 15.73 9.30
N GLU A 97 10.40 16.41 9.69
CA GLU A 97 11.76 15.88 9.66
C GLU A 97 12.49 16.14 10.97
N THR A 98 13.57 15.40 11.24
CA THR A 98 14.54 15.74 12.29
C THR A 98 15.62 16.67 11.72
N ALA A 99 16.39 17.35 12.56
CA ALA A 99 17.49 18.22 12.14
C ALA A 99 18.60 17.46 11.38
N THR A 100 18.62 16.13 11.48
CA THR A 100 19.54 15.23 10.74
C THR A 100 18.90 14.57 9.52
N GLY A 101 17.61 14.82 9.27
CA GLY A 101 16.79 14.17 8.26
C GLY A 101 16.22 12.84 8.74
N ALA A 102 14.91 12.64 8.59
CA ALA A 102 14.27 11.36 8.88
C ALA A 102 14.35 10.40 7.70
N THR A 103 14.45 9.10 7.96
CA THR A 103 14.57 8.07 6.90
C THR A 103 13.31 7.94 6.04
N SER A 104 12.14 8.24 6.61
CA SER A 104 10.85 8.29 5.93
C SER A 104 9.99 9.37 6.58
N PRO A 105 10.16 10.64 6.20
CA PRO A 105 9.52 11.75 6.89
C PRO A 105 7.99 11.70 6.74
N PRO A 106 7.24 11.69 7.84
CA PRO A 106 5.79 11.65 7.76
C PRO A 106 5.23 12.97 7.24
N VAL A 107 4.13 12.87 6.49
CA VAL A 107 3.45 14.01 5.85
C VAL A 107 2.13 14.27 6.58
N LEU A 108 1.99 15.46 7.14
CA LEU A 108 0.83 15.92 7.91
C LEU A 108 -0.02 16.87 7.05
N LEU A 109 -1.25 16.48 6.71
CA LEU A 109 -2.15 17.29 5.91
C LEU A 109 -2.83 18.39 6.74
N ASP A 110 -3.43 19.37 6.07
CA ASP A 110 -4.24 20.39 6.74
C ASP A 110 -5.45 19.77 7.45
N GLY A 111 -5.71 20.21 8.69
CA GLY A 111 -6.74 19.67 9.56
C GLY A 111 -6.39 18.34 10.25
N GLU A 112 -5.21 17.76 9.98
CA GLU A 112 -4.77 16.53 10.63
C GLU A 112 -4.02 16.78 11.95
N THR A 113 -3.98 15.75 12.78
CA THR A 113 -3.14 15.70 13.97
C THR A 113 -2.40 14.38 14.01
N PHE A 114 -1.09 14.45 14.24
CA PHE A 114 -0.24 13.30 14.55
C PHE A 114 0.14 13.29 16.02
N GLU A 115 0.24 12.10 16.58
CA GLU A 115 1.00 11.81 17.79
C GLU A 115 2.31 11.18 17.34
N VAL A 116 3.43 11.82 17.66
CA VAL A 116 4.76 11.46 17.18
C VAL A 116 5.69 11.17 18.34
N VAL A 117 6.59 10.23 18.11
CA VAL A 117 7.76 9.96 18.94
C VAL A 117 8.98 10.25 18.09
N GLU A 118 9.74 11.28 18.45
CA GLU A 118 11.01 11.61 17.82
C GLU A 118 12.14 10.86 18.57
N HIS A 119 13.08 10.25 17.84
CA HIS A 119 14.12 9.34 18.36
C HIS A 119 15.55 9.83 18.04
N GLY A 120 15.81 11.12 18.15
CA GLY A 120 17.07 11.76 17.74
C GLY A 120 17.16 11.90 16.23
N THR A 121 17.34 10.78 15.53
CA THR A 121 17.58 10.78 14.08
C THR A 121 16.38 10.32 13.26
N ASP A 122 15.28 9.89 13.90
CA ASP A 122 14.12 9.36 13.19
C ASP A 122 12.81 9.73 13.89
N ILE A 123 11.69 9.56 13.19
CA ILE A 123 10.35 9.91 13.67
C ILE A 123 9.42 8.71 13.51
N THR A 124 8.75 8.32 14.59
CA THR A 124 7.67 7.33 14.57
C THR A 124 6.34 8.04 14.80
N VAL A 125 5.39 7.88 13.87
CA VAL A 125 3.99 8.29 14.09
C VAL A 125 3.28 7.16 14.81
N VAL A 126 2.80 7.41 16.04
CA VAL A 126 2.16 6.41 16.91
C VAL A 126 0.64 6.55 16.96
N GLY A 127 0.11 7.68 16.51
CA GLY A 127 -1.34 7.94 16.42
C GLY A 127 -1.63 9.01 15.38
N THR A 128 -2.77 8.88 14.70
CA THR A 128 -3.24 9.86 13.71
C THR A 128 -4.75 9.99 13.80
N ASN A 129 -5.27 11.21 13.60
CA ASN A 129 -6.70 11.42 13.36
C ASN A 129 -7.06 11.39 11.85
N GLY A 130 -6.05 11.27 10.98
CA GLY A 130 -6.17 11.12 9.53
C GLY A 130 -5.92 9.67 9.10
N VAL A 131 -6.75 9.16 8.20
CA VAL A 131 -6.62 7.79 7.67
C VAL A 131 -5.34 7.71 6.82
N GLN A 132 -4.30 6.99 7.27
CA GLN A 132 -3.14 6.74 6.40
C GLN A 132 -3.58 5.97 5.14
N ALA A 133 -3.42 6.59 3.98
CA ALA A 133 -3.64 5.95 2.70
C ALA A 133 -2.63 4.79 2.54
N GLY A 134 -3.12 3.58 2.30
CA GLY A 134 -2.30 2.40 1.98
C GLY A 134 -1.88 1.53 3.17
N ALA A 135 -2.29 1.85 4.40
CA ALA A 135 -2.03 1.00 5.57
C ALA A 135 -3.17 -0.02 5.80
N MET A 136 -2.82 -1.25 6.14
CA MET A 136 -3.73 -2.14 6.86
C MET A 136 -3.85 -1.61 8.29
N MET A 137 -5.07 -1.28 8.70
CA MET A 137 -5.37 -0.90 10.07
C MET A 137 -5.08 -2.07 11.03
N ALA A 138 -4.85 -1.78 12.30
CA ALA A 138 -4.58 -2.79 13.31
C ALA A 138 -5.71 -3.83 13.49
N ASP A 139 -6.93 -3.50 13.07
CA ASP A 139 -8.09 -4.41 13.03
C ASP A 139 -8.16 -5.25 11.74
N GLY A 140 -7.17 -5.12 10.85
CA GLY A 140 -7.10 -5.79 9.56
C GLY A 140 -7.99 -5.16 8.48
N SER A 141 -8.67 -4.05 8.76
CA SER A 141 -9.38 -3.28 7.75
C SER A 141 -8.37 -2.52 6.88
N VAL A 142 -8.73 -2.30 5.61
CA VAL A 142 -7.93 -1.49 4.68
C VAL A 142 -8.63 -0.16 4.51
N SER A 143 -7.88 0.94 4.53
CA SER A 143 -8.43 2.27 4.27
C SER A 143 -9.27 2.24 2.98
N PRO A 144 -10.51 2.75 2.97
CA PRO A 144 -11.47 2.59 1.87
C PRO A 144 -11.08 3.30 0.56
N THR A 145 -9.91 3.93 0.48
CA THR A 145 -9.50 4.75 -0.67
C THR A 145 -8.14 4.36 -1.27
N ALA A 146 -7.41 3.40 -0.70
CA ALA A 146 -6.08 3.05 -1.18
C ALA A 146 -6.00 1.61 -1.71
N LEU A 147 -5.24 1.42 -2.79
CA LEU A 147 -4.85 0.10 -3.29
C LEU A 147 -3.99 -0.62 -2.24
N ILE A 148 -4.23 -1.91 -2.06
CA ILE A 148 -3.29 -2.78 -1.34
C ILE A 148 -2.28 -3.27 -2.37
N ASN A 149 -1.10 -2.67 -2.39
CA ASN A 149 0.02 -3.19 -3.19
C ASN A 149 0.77 -4.23 -2.36
N LEU A 150 0.70 -5.50 -2.77
CA LEU A 150 1.41 -6.59 -2.10
C LEU A 150 2.88 -6.71 -2.54
N ALA A 151 3.30 -6.06 -3.64
CA ALA A 151 4.67 -6.06 -4.17
C ALA A 151 5.31 -7.46 -4.15
N ASP A 152 4.63 -8.44 -4.74
CA ASP A 152 5.00 -9.86 -4.81
C ASP A 152 5.12 -10.60 -3.46
N ASN A 153 4.65 -10.02 -2.35
CA ASN A 153 4.72 -10.69 -1.05
C ASN A 153 3.60 -11.73 -0.86
N THR A 154 3.89 -12.75 -0.07
CA THR A 154 2.96 -13.85 0.23
C THR A 154 1.83 -13.41 1.16
N VAL A 155 0.58 -13.70 0.77
CA VAL A 155 -0.58 -13.66 1.68
C VAL A 155 -0.86 -15.08 2.18
N ALA A 156 -0.53 -15.36 3.45
CA ALA A 156 -0.65 -16.71 4.00
C ALA A 156 -2.06 -16.98 4.57
N ARG A 157 -2.71 -18.04 4.08
CA ARG A 157 -4.03 -18.54 4.54
C ARG A 157 -5.20 -17.53 4.42
N PRO A 158 -5.33 -16.76 3.32
CA PRO A 158 -6.48 -15.89 3.15
C PRO A 158 -7.75 -16.69 2.87
N LYS A 159 -8.89 -16.14 3.26
CA LYS A 159 -10.21 -16.57 2.77
C LYS A 159 -10.83 -15.40 2.03
N PHE A 160 -10.91 -15.51 0.71
CA PHE A 160 -11.63 -14.55 -0.12
C PHE A 160 -13.03 -15.08 -0.40
N LYS A 161 -14.07 -14.28 -0.11
CA LYS A 161 -15.46 -14.70 -0.24
C LYS A 161 -16.07 -14.33 -1.58
N ASP A 162 -15.84 -13.09 -2.03
CA ASP A 162 -16.39 -12.54 -3.26
C ASP A 162 -15.23 -11.99 -4.10
N ILE A 163 -14.52 -12.89 -4.79
CA ILE A 163 -13.41 -12.51 -5.68
C ILE A 163 -14.00 -12.00 -6.99
N SER A 164 -13.54 -10.84 -7.45
CA SER A 164 -13.67 -10.40 -8.84
C SER A 164 -12.27 -10.22 -9.42
N GLN A 165 -12.11 -10.57 -10.70
CA GLN A 165 -10.86 -10.37 -11.44
C GLN A 165 -11.02 -9.16 -12.36
N VAL A 166 -9.91 -8.46 -12.60
CA VAL A 166 -9.88 -7.39 -13.59
C VAL A 166 -10.02 -8.03 -14.97
N VAL A 167 -11.02 -7.57 -15.72
CA VAL A 167 -11.22 -7.92 -17.13
C VAL A 167 -10.72 -6.75 -17.96
N THR A 168 -9.85 -7.03 -18.92
CA THR A 168 -9.32 -6.04 -19.86
C THR A 168 -9.86 -6.32 -21.27
N SER A 169 -9.95 -5.27 -22.08
CA SER A 169 -10.46 -5.37 -23.47
C SER A 169 -9.47 -4.74 -24.45
N PRO A 170 -8.30 -5.36 -24.66
CA PRO A 170 -7.34 -4.87 -25.64
C PRO A 170 -7.94 -4.92 -27.05
N SER A 171 -7.60 -3.92 -27.86
CA SER A 171 -7.99 -3.85 -29.26
C SER A 171 -6.98 -4.56 -30.15
N SER A 172 -7.47 -5.24 -31.19
CA SER A 172 -6.62 -5.57 -32.35
C SER A 172 -6.35 -4.28 -33.13
N SER A 173 -5.09 -4.08 -33.53
CA SER A 173 -4.67 -2.93 -34.35
C SER A 173 -3.52 -3.34 -35.26
N SER A 174 -3.64 -3.06 -36.56
CA SER A 174 -2.57 -3.25 -37.54
C SER A 174 -2.02 -4.68 -37.58
N GLY A 175 -2.90 -5.67 -37.51
CA GLY A 175 -2.54 -7.08 -37.51
C GLY A 175 -1.97 -7.61 -36.19
N ALA A 176 -1.98 -6.81 -35.11
CA ALA A 176 -1.44 -7.20 -33.81
C ALA A 176 -2.49 -7.13 -32.69
N LEU A 177 -2.36 -8.03 -31.71
CA LEU A 177 -3.10 -8.03 -30.45
C LEU A 177 -2.13 -8.39 -29.32
N THR A 178 -2.08 -7.58 -28.27
CA THR A 178 -1.26 -7.85 -27.08
C THR A 178 -2.14 -8.16 -25.89
N LEU A 179 -1.88 -9.28 -25.23
CA LEU A 179 -2.46 -9.67 -23.95
C LEU A 179 -1.38 -9.52 -22.88
N ASP A 180 -1.43 -8.44 -22.11
CA ASP A 180 -0.44 -8.10 -21.08
C ASP A 180 -0.94 -8.49 -19.69
N MET A 181 -0.23 -9.43 -19.05
CA MET A 181 -0.60 -9.96 -17.75
C MET A 181 -0.37 -8.98 -16.58
N GLU A 182 0.36 -7.89 -16.77
CA GLU A 182 0.41 -6.79 -15.79
C GLU A 182 -0.92 -6.01 -15.73
N ASN A 183 -1.73 -6.07 -16.79
CA ASN A 183 -3.01 -5.36 -16.85
C ASN A 183 -4.19 -6.24 -16.39
N GLY A 184 -4.07 -7.56 -16.48
CA GLY A 184 -5.07 -8.51 -16.02
C GLY A 184 -4.86 -9.91 -16.58
N ASN A 185 -5.62 -10.89 -16.06
CA ASN A 185 -5.53 -12.30 -16.49
C ASN A 185 -6.76 -12.75 -17.29
N VAL A 186 -7.76 -11.87 -17.45
CA VAL A 186 -9.00 -12.13 -18.21
C VAL A 186 -9.13 -11.06 -19.29
N PHE A 187 -9.21 -11.49 -20.54
CA PHE A 187 -9.26 -10.61 -21.69
C PHE A 187 -10.54 -10.87 -22.50
N ASP A 188 -11.40 -9.84 -22.63
CA ASP A 188 -12.59 -9.88 -23.51
C ASP A 188 -12.31 -9.01 -24.74
N VAL A 189 -12.01 -9.69 -25.86
CA VAL A 189 -11.52 -9.08 -27.09
C VAL A 189 -12.56 -9.19 -28.18
N THR A 190 -12.88 -8.05 -28.80
CA THR A 190 -13.63 -8.02 -30.06
C THR A 190 -12.66 -7.86 -31.22
N LEU A 191 -12.66 -8.83 -32.13
CA LEU A 191 -11.84 -8.81 -33.33
C LEU A 191 -12.48 -7.91 -34.38
N THR A 192 -11.69 -6.98 -34.92
CA THR A 192 -12.11 -6.04 -35.97
C THR A 192 -11.24 -6.13 -37.23
N GLU A 193 -10.20 -6.94 -37.18
CA GLU A 193 -9.27 -7.22 -38.26
C GLU A 193 -8.63 -8.59 -38.05
N ASP A 194 -7.92 -9.09 -39.06
CA ASP A 194 -7.08 -10.27 -38.92
C ASP A 194 -5.88 -9.96 -38.03
N VAL A 195 -5.61 -10.82 -37.05
CA VAL A 195 -4.47 -10.68 -36.14
C VAL A 195 -3.39 -11.68 -36.57
N THR A 196 -2.38 -11.19 -37.28
CA THR A 196 -1.21 -11.99 -37.67
C THR A 196 -0.19 -12.15 -36.55
N THR A 197 -0.29 -11.35 -35.49
CA THR A 197 0.64 -11.37 -34.36
C THR A 197 -0.11 -11.23 -33.04
N LEU A 198 -0.20 -12.32 -32.29
CA LEU A 198 -0.69 -12.33 -30.92
C LEU A 198 0.50 -12.32 -29.96
N ASN A 199 0.61 -11.31 -29.10
CA ASN A 199 1.65 -11.23 -28.08
C ASN A 199 1.06 -11.61 -26.71
N LEU A 200 1.77 -12.48 -25.98
CA LEU A 200 1.47 -12.83 -24.60
C LEU A 200 2.59 -12.25 -23.74
N ASP A 201 2.34 -11.07 -23.16
CA ASP A 201 3.38 -10.24 -22.55
C ASP A 201 3.34 -10.29 -21.03
N ASN A 202 4.52 -10.07 -20.44
CA ASN A 202 4.77 -10.01 -18.99
C ASN A 202 4.18 -11.19 -18.19
N PRO A 203 4.40 -12.45 -18.61
CA PRO A 203 4.00 -13.60 -17.80
C PRO A 203 4.66 -13.51 -16.41
N PRO A 204 3.96 -13.94 -15.34
CA PRO A 204 4.53 -13.96 -14.00
C PRO A 204 5.87 -14.69 -13.98
N ASP A 205 6.88 -14.04 -13.41
CA ASP A 205 8.20 -14.59 -13.17
C ASP A 205 8.32 -15.28 -11.80
N LYS A 206 7.24 -15.25 -10.99
CA LYS A 206 7.13 -15.79 -9.62
C LYS A 206 5.78 -16.47 -9.36
N GLY A 207 5.78 -17.74 -8.94
CA GLY A 207 4.59 -18.47 -8.47
C GLY A 207 4.85 -19.93 -8.12
N ASP A 208 4.28 -20.43 -7.02
CA ASP A 208 4.46 -21.82 -6.57
C ASP A 208 3.64 -22.78 -7.45
N THR A 209 4.31 -23.61 -8.26
CA THR A 209 3.65 -24.72 -8.95
C THR A 209 4.47 -26.00 -8.80
N LEU A 210 3.79 -27.06 -8.36
CA LEU A 210 4.35 -28.41 -8.25
C LEU A 210 4.26 -29.09 -9.62
N LEU A 211 5.40 -29.25 -10.29
CA LEU A 211 5.50 -30.03 -11.52
C LEU A 211 6.14 -31.38 -11.22
N LEU A 212 5.52 -32.45 -11.72
CA LEU A 212 6.09 -33.79 -11.72
C LEU A 212 6.59 -34.07 -13.14
N GLU A 213 7.90 -33.92 -13.35
CA GLU A 213 8.54 -34.28 -14.60
C GLU A 213 9.28 -35.62 -14.44
N ASP A 214 9.21 -36.49 -15.46
CA ASP A 214 10.08 -37.66 -15.58
C ASP A 214 11.48 -37.19 -15.97
N GLY A 215 12.20 -36.62 -15.01
CA GLY A 215 13.59 -36.21 -15.14
C GLY A 215 14.49 -37.33 -14.65
N SER A 216 15.41 -37.80 -15.50
CA SER A 216 16.34 -38.91 -15.28
C SER A 216 17.42 -38.66 -14.19
N GLY A 217 17.06 -38.14 -13.02
CA GLY A 217 18.00 -37.79 -11.95
C GLY A 217 17.40 -37.53 -10.56
N GLY A 218 16.18 -37.98 -10.29
CA GLY A 218 15.46 -37.79 -9.01
C GLY A 218 15.36 -39.08 -8.19
N VAL A 219 14.83 -39.02 -6.97
CA VAL A 219 14.73 -40.16 -6.03
C VAL A 219 14.02 -41.36 -6.69
N LEU A 220 14.71 -42.50 -6.75
CA LEU A 220 14.29 -43.72 -7.45
C LEU A 220 13.00 -44.31 -6.86
N LEU A 221 12.01 -44.58 -7.70
CA LEU A 221 11.04 -45.66 -7.46
C LEU A 221 11.79 -47.02 -7.56
N GLU A 222 11.25 -48.11 -7.00
CA GLU A 222 11.94 -49.44 -6.94
C GLU A 222 12.41 -50.00 -8.30
N ASP A 223 11.96 -49.41 -9.41
CA ASP A 223 12.35 -49.73 -10.79
C ASP A 223 13.51 -48.87 -11.36
N GLY A 224 14.01 -47.87 -10.61
CA GLY A 224 15.10 -47.01 -11.02
C GLY A 224 14.69 -45.72 -11.75
N SER A 225 13.40 -45.39 -11.83
CA SER A 225 12.91 -44.12 -12.39
C SER A 225 12.81 -43.06 -11.30
N GLY A 226 13.43 -41.90 -11.50
CA GLY A 226 13.52 -40.84 -10.50
C GLY A 226 12.45 -39.78 -10.65
N ILE A 227 11.77 -39.38 -9.57
CA ILE A 227 10.91 -38.19 -9.60
C ILE A 227 11.79 -36.96 -9.34
N LEU A 228 11.98 -36.10 -10.36
CA LEU A 228 12.55 -34.77 -10.16
C LEU A 228 11.43 -33.82 -9.74
N LEU A 229 11.55 -33.25 -8.55
CA LEU A 229 10.69 -32.15 -8.10
C LEU A 229 11.45 -30.85 -8.39
N LYS A 230 10.99 -30.07 -9.36
CA LYS A 230 11.44 -28.69 -9.55
C LYS A 230 10.36 -27.78 -9.01
N GLU A 231 10.71 -26.96 -8.04
CA GLU A 231 9.97 -25.71 -7.79
C GLU A 231 10.32 -24.81 -8.97
N THR A 232 9.35 -24.60 -9.86
CA THR A 232 9.50 -23.68 -11.00
C THR A 232 8.58 -22.51 -10.75
N ASP A 233 9.18 -21.37 -10.45
CA ASP A 233 8.51 -20.17 -9.95
C ASP A 233 7.71 -19.42 -11.03
N GLN A 234 7.09 -20.08 -12.00
CA GLN A 234 6.87 -19.44 -13.31
C GLN A 234 5.50 -19.74 -13.94
N PHE A 235 4.47 -19.84 -13.10
CA PHE A 235 3.10 -20.15 -13.52
C PHE A 235 2.30 -18.90 -13.94
N GLY A 236 1.70 -18.93 -15.12
CA GLY A 236 0.78 -17.90 -15.61
C GLY A 236 -0.47 -18.51 -16.24
N THR A 237 -1.61 -17.84 -16.15
CA THR A 237 -2.86 -18.26 -16.82
C THR A 237 -3.57 -17.06 -17.43
N ILE A 238 -4.03 -17.25 -18.67
CA ILE A 238 -4.84 -16.32 -19.46
C ILE A 238 -6.15 -17.00 -19.80
N ILE A 239 -7.26 -16.29 -19.58
CA ILE A 239 -8.55 -16.60 -20.21
C ILE A 239 -8.79 -15.58 -21.31
N LEU A 240 -8.88 -16.07 -22.55
CA LEU A 240 -9.20 -15.26 -23.71
C LEU A 240 -10.65 -15.56 -24.14
N VAL A 241 -11.48 -14.52 -24.14
CA VAL A 241 -12.79 -14.52 -24.78
C VAL A 241 -12.64 -13.76 -26.11
N ALA A 242 -12.60 -14.50 -27.21
CA ALA A 242 -12.48 -13.95 -28.54
C ALA A 242 -13.87 -13.82 -29.18
N ARG A 243 -14.24 -12.61 -29.59
CA ARG A 243 -15.53 -12.32 -30.21
C ARG A 243 -15.35 -11.84 -31.64
N GLN A 244 -16.06 -12.48 -32.56
CA GLN A 244 -16.27 -11.93 -33.90
C GLN A 244 -17.18 -10.70 -33.78
N ASN A 245 -16.87 -9.64 -34.51
CA ASN A 245 -17.80 -8.53 -34.65
C ASN A 245 -19.03 -8.92 -35.52
N GLY A 246 -19.89 -7.95 -35.80
CA GLY A 246 -21.09 -8.17 -36.62
C GLY A 246 -20.84 -8.59 -38.08
N THR A 247 -19.60 -8.51 -38.56
CA THR A 247 -19.19 -8.98 -39.90
C THR A 247 -18.74 -10.43 -39.85
N GLY A 248 -17.98 -10.81 -38.82
CA GLY A 248 -17.27 -12.09 -38.79
C GLY A 248 -16.15 -12.17 -39.83
N GLY A 249 -15.50 -13.33 -39.92
CA GLY A 249 -14.44 -13.60 -40.88
C GLY A 249 -13.03 -13.28 -40.40
N TRP A 250 -12.85 -12.86 -39.15
CA TRP A 250 -11.54 -12.48 -38.63
C TRP A 250 -10.81 -13.67 -38.07
N GLU A 251 -9.57 -13.85 -38.52
CA GLU A 251 -8.69 -14.90 -38.02
C GLU A 251 -7.60 -14.30 -37.14
N PHE A 252 -7.12 -15.07 -36.16
CA PHE A 252 -5.88 -14.74 -35.46
C PHE A 252 -4.88 -15.89 -35.51
N THR A 253 -3.60 -15.56 -35.64
CA THR A 253 -2.52 -16.55 -35.66
C THR A 253 -1.99 -16.75 -34.26
N TRP A 254 -1.99 -18.00 -33.81
CA TRP A 254 -1.42 -18.37 -32.52
C TRP A 254 0.11 -18.31 -32.55
N PRO A 255 0.76 -17.89 -31.46
CA PRO A 255 2.21 -18.00 -31.31
C PRO A 255 2.65 -19.46 -31.43
N VAL A 256 3.79 -19.69 -32.04
CA VAL A 256 4.33 -21.04 -32.29
C VAL A 256 4.68 -21.81 -31.02
N ASN A 257 4.87 -21.11 -29.90
CA ASN A 257 5.14 -21.68 -28.59
C ASN A 257 3.87 -21.96 -27.77
N VAL A 258 2.67 -21.82 -28.37
CA VAL A 258 1.42 -22.32 -27.79
C VAL A 258 1.14 -23.73 -28.31
N LEU A 259 1.25 -24.70 -27.42
CA LEU A 259 0.94 -26.11 -27.66
C LEU A 259 -0.53 -26.39 -27.38
N TRP A 260 -1.18 -27.18 -28.24
CA TRP A 260 -2.61 -27.47 -28.16
C TRP A 260 -2.87 -28.97 -27.97
N GLU A 261 -3.98 -29.30 -27.29
CA GLU A 261 -4.37 -30.68 -26.95
C GLU A 261 -4.46 -31.66 -28.14
N GLN A 262 -4.62 -31.16 -29.37
CA GLN A 262 -4.81 -31.99 -30.56
C GLN A 262 -3.50 -32.47 -31.22
N ASP A 263 -2.34 -32.15 -30.61
CA ASP A 263 -0.96 -32.56 -30.92
C ASP A 263 -0.72 -33.29 -32.27
N THR A 264 -1.07 -32.59 -33.36
CA THR A 264 -0.76 -32.96 -34.75
C THR A 264 -0.12 -31.78 -35.49
N GLY A 265 0.33 -30.75 -34.76
CA GLY A 265 0.99 -29.56 -35.30
C GLY A 265 0.05 -28.47 -35.80
N GLY A 266 -1.25 -28.52 -35.47
CA GLY A 266 -2.24 -27.50 -35.83
C GLY A 266 -2.82 -26.78 -34.61
N SER A 267 -3.02 -25.46 -34.73
CA SER A 267 -3.81 -24.68 -33.78
C SER A 267 -5.31 -24.99 -33.92
N PRO A 268 -6.13 -24.79 -32.88
CA PRO A 268 -7.56 -25.02 -32.95
C PRO A 268 -8.21 -24.11 -33.99
N ALA A 269 -9.22 -24.64 -34.68
CA ALA A 269 -10.04 -23.86 -35.59
C ALA A 269 -10.83 -22.78 -34.84
N GLN A 270 -10.88 -21.58 -35.41
CA GLN A 270 -11.65 -20.44 -34.91
C GLN A 270 -13.01 -20.37 -35.59
N THR A 271 -14.01 -19.89 -34.85
CA THR A 271 -15.34 -19.64 -35.40
C THR A 271 -15.35 -18.28 -36.10
N LEU A 272 -15.53 -18.30 -37.43
CA LEU A 272 -15.54 -17.10 -38.26
C LEU A 272 -16.92 -16.49 -38.47
N SER A 273 -17.97 -17.09 -37.89
CA SER A 273 -19.33 -16.57 -38.05
C SER A 273 -19.48 -15.24 -37.31
N ALA A 274 -20.24 -14.31 -37.89
CA ALA A 274 -20.54 -13.03 -37.24
C ALA A 274 -21.11 -13.23 -35.83
N ASN A 275 -20.61 -12.43 -34.88
CA ASN A 275 -20.98 -12.47 -33.45
C ASN A 275 -20.66 -13.79 -32.73
N ALA A 276 -19.88 -14.70 -33.32
CA ALA A 276 -19.42 -15.89 -32.64
C ALA A 276 -18.51 -15.53 -31.45
N VAL A 277 -18.61 -16.32 -30.38
CA VAL A 277 -17.76 -16.22 -29.20
C VAL A 277 -17.02 -17.54 -29.01
N ASP A 278 -15.69 -17.45 -29.02
CA ASP A 278 -14.79 -18.56 -28.70
C ASP A 278 -14.07 -18.26 -27.38
N ILE A 279 -13.86 -19.29 -26.56
CA ILE A 279 -13.25 -19.17 -25.24
C ILE A 279 -12.07 -20.14 -25.17
N TYR A 280 -10.91 -19.59 -24.83
CA TYR A 280 -9.65 -20.33 -24.68
C TYR A 280 -9.09 -20.11 -23.28
N ALA A 281 -8.50 -21.16 -22.71
CA ALA A 281 -7.61 -21.05 -21.56
C ALA A 281 -6.20 -21.39 -22.00
N ILE A 282 -5.25 -20.56 -21.61
CA ILE A 282 -3.84 -20.69 -21.99
C ILE A 282 -3.03 -20.54 -20.72
N MET A 283 -2.09 -21.43 -20.47
CA MET A 283 -1.24 -21.39 -19.28
C MET A 283 0.23 -21.59 -19.63
N THR A 284 1.11 -20.99 -18.85
CA THR A 284 2.54 -21.28 -18.89
C THR A 284 2.98 -21.79 -17.53
N LEU A 285 3.94 -22.70 -17.53
CA LEU A 285 4.57 -23.23 -16.32
C LEU A 285 6.03 -22.75 -16.19
N ILE A 286 6.49 -21.96 -17.16
CA ILE A 286 7.88 -21.54 -17.37
C ILE A 286 7.97 -20.11 -17.95
N ALA A 287 7.26 -19.15 -17.37
CA ALA A 287 7.43 -17.70 -17.59
C ALA A 287 7.28 -17.32 -19.07
N GLY A 288 6.32 -17.97 -19.72
CA GLY A 288 5.95 -17.74 -21.11
C GLY A 288 6.91 -18.28 -22.16
N VAL A 289 7.92 -19.07 -21.78
CA VAL A 289 8.78 -19.79 -22.74
C VAL A 289 7.93 -20.76 -23.57
N GLU A 290 7.11 -21.58 -22.90
CA GLU A 290 6.12 -22.47 -23.52
C GLU A 290 4.75 -22.24 -22.89
N TRP A 291 3.71 -22.36 -23.71
CA TRP A 291 2.32 -22.21 -23.31
C TRP A 291 1.51 -23.44 -23.70
N TYR A 292 0.55 -23.81 -22.87
CA TYR A 292 -0.40 -24.89 -23.09
C TYR A 292 -1.80 -24.30 -23.24
N GLY A 293 -2.42 -24.53 -24.38
CA GLY A 293 -3.75 -24.05 -24.72
C GLY A 293 -4.81 -25.16 -24.68
N ILE A 294 -5.99 -24.82 -24.16
CA ILE A 294 -7.21 -25.64 -24.24
C ILE A 294 -8.37 -24.79 -24.75
N VAL A 295 -9.20 -25.41 -25.59
CA VAL A 295 -10.44 -24.79 -26.05
C VAL A 295 -11.53 -25.07 -25.02
N LEU A 296 -12.03 -24.01 -24.37
CA LEU A 296 -13.12 -24.14 -23.40
C LEU A 296 -14.49 -24.15 -24.07
N GLY A 297 -14.63 -23.48 -25.21
CA GLY A 297 -15.85 -23.48 -26.01
C GLY A 297 -15.66 -22.76 -27.33
N LEU A 298 -16.35 -23.24 -28.37
CA LEU A 298 -16.40 -22.61 -29.69
C LEU A 298 -17.84 -22.25 -30.03
N ASN A 299 -18.03 -21.13 -30.72
CA ASN A 299 -19.31 -20.65 -31.21
C ASN A 299 -20.39 -20.58 -30.10
N MET A 300 -20.00 -20.11 -28.93
CA MET A 300 -20.90 -19.86 -27.81
C MET A 300 -21.84 -18.72 -28.20
N LYS A 301 -23.13 -18.89 -27.95
CA LYS A 301 -24.19 -17.92 -28.28
C LYS A 301 -24.75 -17.27 -27.03
#